data_AF-A0A1V5E363-F1
#
_entry.id   AF-A0A1V5E363-F1
#
_cell.length_a   1.000
_cell.length_b   1.000
_cell.length_c   1.000
_cell.angle_alpha   90.00
_cell.angle_beta   90.00
_cell.angle_gamma   90.00
#
_symmetry.space_group_name_H-M   'P 1'
#
loop_
_entity.id
_entity.type
_entity.pdbx_description
1 polymer ?
#
loop_
_entity_poly.entity_id
_entity_poly.type
_entity_poly.pdbx_seq_one_letter_code
_entity_poly.pdbx_strand_id
1 'polypeptide(L)'
;MERLLEIPLRSFLDPSRYADLIIELTDDVGQPDVARRRQFPSFLVDDAEEDVLWGATFNIIVRFFKIVLDVDIVPTGDTGRTVVKKMGAEYITGRR
;
A
#
# COMPACT_ATOMS: atom_id res chain seq x y z
N MET A 1 0.87 3.06 21.43
CA MET A 1 0.06 3.13 20.20
C MET A 1 0.19 4.55 19.69
N GLU A 2 0.54 4.74 18.41
CA GLU A 2 0.86 6.07 17.88
C GLU A 2 -0.32 6.80 17.21
N ARG A 3 -1.35 6.09 16.71
CA ARG A 3 -2.61 6.71 16.21
C ARG A 3 -3.70 5.66 16.00
N LEU A 4 -4.96 5.99 16.25
CA LEU A 4 -6.13 5.19 15.87
C LEU A 4 -6.83 5.88 14.69
N LEU A 5 -7.15 5.11 13.65
CA LEU A 5 -7.82 5.59 12.44
C LEU A 5 -9.09 4.78 12.20
N GLU A 6 -10.22 5.47 12.06
CA GLU A 6 -11.49 4.85 11.67
C GLU A 6 -11.72 5.03 10.16
N ILE A 7 -11.85 3.92 9.44
CA ILE A 7 -12.09 3.93 7.99
C ILE A 7 -13.46 3.29 7.72
N PRO A 8 -14.44 4.03 7.19
CA PRO A 8 -15.72 3.45 6.79
C PRO A 8 -15.51 2.39 5.69
N LEU A 9 -16.15 1.22 5.82
CA LEU A 9 -16.00 0.15 4.82
C LEU A 9 -16.35 0.60 3.39
N ARG A 10 -17.36 1.47 3.25
CA ARG A 10 -17.75 2.06 1.95
C ARG A 10 -16.63 2.84 1.27
N SER A 11 -15.65 3.35 2.02
CA SER A 11 -14.53 4.10 1.45
C SER A 11 -13.63 3.23 0.58
N PHE A 12 -13.55 1.92 0.83
CA PHE A 12 -12.82 0.98 -0.02
C PHE A 12 -13.48 0.74 -1.38
N LEU A 13 -14.73 1.18 -1.58
CA LEU A 13 -15.43 1.05 -2.85
C LEU A 13 -15.18 2.26 -3.77
N ASP A 14 -14.47 3.29 -3.29
CA ASP A 14 -14.14 4.48 -4.07
C ASP A 14 -12.81 4.25 -4.83
N PRO A 15 -12.85 4.08 -6.17
CA PRO A 15 -11.66 3.81 -6.95
C PRO A 15 -10.65 4.98 -6.93
N SER A 16 -11.10 6.22 -6.65
CA SER A 16 -10.21 7.40 -6.60
C SER A 16 -9.27 7.41 -5.40
N ARG A 17 -9.53 6.54 -4.42
CA ARG A 17 -8.71 6.39 -3.21
C ARG A 17 -7.63 5.33 -3.35
N TYR A 18 -7.48 4.72 -4.51
CA TYR A 18 -6.39 3.78 -4.78
C TYR A 18 -5.23 4.50 -5.46
N ALA A 19 -4.02 4.05 -5.14
CA ALA A 19 -2.80 4.57 -5.75
C ALA A 19 -1.77 3.46 -5.90
N ASP A 20 -0.89 3.63 -6.88
CA ASP A 20 0.31 2.83 -7.02
C ASP A 20 1.36 3.29 -6.01
N LEU A 21 1.61 2.45 -4.99
CA LEU A 21 2.68 2.70 -4.03
C LEU A 21 3.99 2.17 -4.59
N ILE A 22 4.93 3.08 -4.80
CA ILE A 22 6.29 2.77 -5.20
C ILE A 22 7.19 2.84 -3.98
N ILE A 23 7.84 1.72 -3.67
CA ILE A 23 8.88 1.65 -2.66
C ILE A 23 10.23 1.69 -3.36
N GLU A 24 11.01 2.73 -3.07
CA GLU A 24 12.37 2.89 -3.53
C GLU A 24 13.35 2.63 -2.38
N LEU A 25 14.27 1.71 -2.59
CA LEU A 25 15.30 1.39 -1.62
C LEU A 25 16.48 2.33 -1.81
N THR A 26 16.83 3.08 -0.77
CA THR A 26 17.88 4.11 -0.85
C THR A 26 19.29 3.53 -0.77
N ASP A 27 19.44 2.36 -0.16
CA ASP A 27 20.74 1.72 0.06
C ASP A 27 20.94 0.52 -0.87
N ASP A 28 22.20 0.25 -1.21
CA ASP A 28 22.56 -0.98 -1.89
C ASP A 28 22.42 -2.14 -0.91
N VAL A 29 21.31 -2.89 -1.01
CA VAL A 29 20.94 -3.93 -0.03
C VAL A 29 21.92 -5.13 -0.07
N GLY A 30 22.98 -5.10 -0.89
CA GLY A 30 23.96 -6.18 -1.03
C GLY A 30 23.36 -7.51 -1.51
N GLN A 31 22.06 -7.51 -1.84
CA GLN A 31 21.30 -8.65 -2.33
C GLN A 31 20.97 -8.39 -3.80
N PRO A 32 21.66 -9.06 -4.74
CA PRO A 32 21.50 -8.80 -6.17
C PRO A 32 20.08 -9.06 -6.69
N ASP A 33 19.28 -9.86 -5.97
CA ASP A 33 17.91 -10.23 -6.36
C ASP A 33 16.82 -9.29 -5.83
N VAL A 34 17.17 -8.29 -5.03
CA VAL A 34 16.19 -7.34 -4.50
C VAL A 34 16.02 -6.18 -5.48
N ALA A 35 14.89 -6.18 -6.20
CA ALA A 35 14.51 -5.04 -7.03
C ALA A 35 14.48 -3.75 -6.21
N ARG A 36 15.29 -2.75 -6.62
CA ARG A 36 15.42 -1.43 -5.97
C ARG A 36 14.14 -0.61 -5.97
N ARG A 37 13.22 -0.94 -6.89
CA ARG A 37 11.92 -0.31 -7.04
C ARG A 37 10.84 -1.39 -7.09
N ARG A 38 9.85 -1.30 -6.22
CA ARG A 38 8.70 -2.22 -6.18
C ARG A 38 7.42 -1.41 -6.19
N GLN A 39 6.42 -1.92 -6.90
CA GLN A 39 5.09 -1.33 -6.98
C GLN A 39 4.10 -2.23 -6.23
N PHE A 40 3.25 -1.62 -5.40
CA PHE A 40 2.22 -2.28 -4.64
C PHE A 40 0.90 -1.55 -4.80
N PRO A 41 -0.24 -2.26 -4.87
CA PRO A 41 -1.53 -1.61 -4.74
C PRO A 41 -1.67 -1.04 -3.31
N SER A 42 -2.30 0.12 -3.21
CA SER A 42 -2.47 0.79 -1.93
C SER A 42 -3.75 1.61 -1.86
N PHE A 43 -4.14 1.98 -0.65
CA PHE A 43 -5.33 2.77 -0.36
C PHE A 43 -4.94 4.04 0.42
N LEU A 44 -5.40 5.18 -0.05
CA LEU A 44 -5.23 6.49 0.57
C LEU A 44 -6.25 6.64 1.69
N VAL A 45 -5.79 6.70 2.95
CA VAL A 45 -6.66 6.82 4.13
C VAL A 45 -7.22 8.25 4.28
N ASP A 46 -6.49 9.23 3.79
CA ASP A 46 -6.88 10.62 3.66
C ASP A 46 -6.33 11.19 2.34
N ASP A 47 -6.70 12.42 1.98
CA ASP A 47 -6.10 13.13 0.84
C ASP A 47 -4.65 13.54 1.09
N ALA A 48 -4.15 13.38 2.32
CA ALA A 48 -2.75 13.55 2.67
C ALA A 48 -1.93 12.31 2.26
N GLU A 49 -0.88 12.51 1.46
CA GLU A 49 0.00 11.46 0.90
C GLU A 49 0.73 10.59 1.95
N GLU A 50 0.71 10.99 3.23
CA GLU A 50 1.45 10.30 4.30
C GLU A 50 0.75 9.00 4.75
N ASP A 51 -0.58 9.00 4.81
CA ASP A 51 -1.39 7.91 5.37
C ASP A 51 -1.86 6.93 4.29
N VAL A 52 -0.92 6.10 3.84
CA VAL A 52 -1.19 5.02 2.87
C VAL A 52 -1.30 3.68 3.59
N LEU A 53 -2.40 2.97 3.34
CA LEU A 53 -2.61 1.59 3.75
C LEU A 53 -2.19 0.64 2.63
N TRP A 54 -1.25 -0.25 2.93
CA TRP A 54 -0.67 -1.17 1.94
C TRP A 54 -0.16 -2.44 2.63
N GLY A 55 0.36 -3.38 1.83
CA GLY A 55 0.99 -4.61 2.34
C GLY A 55 0.01 -5.57 2.99
N ALA A 56 0.42 -6.20 4.10
CA ALA A 56 -0.34 -7.30 4.71
C ALA A 56 -1.77 -6.90 5.13
N THR A 57 -1.91 -5.80 5.86
CA THR A 57 -3.22 -5.31 6.33
C THR A 57 -4.16 -4.99 5.17
N PHE A 58 -3.65 -4.31 4.15
CA PHE A 58 -4.42 -4.01 2.94
C PHE A 58 -4.86 -5.29 2.23
N ASN A 59 -3.97 -6.27 2.08
CA ASN A 59 -4.30 -7.57 1.46
C ASN A 59 -5.37 -8.34 2.24
N ILE A 60 -5.38 -8.25 3.58
CA ILE A 60 -6.44 -8.85 4.40
C ILE A 60 -7.79 -8.19 4.09
N ILE A 61 -7.83 -6.86 3.96
CA ILE A 61 -9.06 -6.13 3.62
C ILE A 61 -9.54 -6.50 2.22
N VAL A 62 -8.66 -6.50 1.21
CA VAL A 62 -9.00 -6.91 -0.16
C VAL A 62 -9.61 -8.32 -0.17
N ARG A 63 -8.98 -9.27 0.53
CA ARG A 63 -9.50 -10.64 0.65
C ARG A 63 -10.82 -10.71 1.38
N PHE A 64 -11.02 -9.90 2.42
CA PHE A 64 -12.29 -9.83 3.13
C PHE A 64 -13.43 -9.41 2.17
N PHE A 65 -13.24 -8.34 1.40
CA PHE A 65 -14.25 -7.91 0.41
C PHE A 65 -14.52 -8.99 -0.63
N LYS A 66 -13.47 -9.66 -1.14
CA LYS A 66 -13.65 -10.73 -2.12
C LYS A 66 -14.37 -11.95 -1.55
N ILE A 67 -14.05 -12.36 -0.33
CA ILE A 67 -14.62 -13.59 0.26
C ILE A 67 -16.04 -13.36 0.79
N VAL A 68 -16.29 -12.22 1.46
CA VAL A 68 -17.54 -11.98 2.18
C VAL A 68 -18.58 -11.30 1.30
N LEU A 69 -18.16 -10.43 0.38
CA LEU A 69 -19.05 -9.61 -0.44
C LEU A 69 -18.98 -9.95 -1.94
N ASP A 70 -18.04 -10.80 -2.36
CA ASP A 70 -17.73 -11.09 -3.77
C ASP A 70 -17.47 -9.83 -4.62
N VAL A 71 -16.82 -8.84 -4.01
CA VAL A 71 -16.44 -7.58 -4.68
C VAL A 71 -14.93 -7.49 -4.81
N ASP A 72 -14.46 -7.24 -6.03
CA ASP A 72 -13.08 -6.86 -6.31
C ASP A 72 -12.93 -5.34 -6.16
N ILE A 73 -12.26 -4.92 -5.09
CA ILE A 73 -12.15 -3.50 -4.72
C ILE A 73 -10.92 -2.80 -5.30
N VAL A 74 -9.91 -3.54 -5.73
CA VAL A 74 -8.68 -2.98 -6.30
C VAL A 74 -8.93 -2.71 -7.79
N PRO A 75 -8.79 -1.45 -8.26
CA PRO A 75 -8.98 -1.13 -9.66
C PRO A 75 -8.04 -1.92 -10.56
N THR A 76 -8.54 -2.42 -11.69
CA THR A 76 -7.72 -3.02 -12.74
C THR A 76 -7.22 -1.92 -13.67
N GLY A 77 -5.91 -1.65 -13.68
CA GLY A 77 -5.28 -0.66 -14.54
C GLY A 77 -4.55 0.42 -13.76
N ASP A 78 -4.09 1.45 -14.47
CA ASP A 78 -3.44 2.61 -13.88
C ASP A 78 -4.44 3.38 -13.00
N THR A 79 -4.09 3.59 -11.73
CA THR A 79 -4.89 4.37 -10.79
C THR A 79 -4.82 5.87 -11.06
N GLY A 80 -3.89 6.32 -11.91
CA GLY A 80 -3.62 7.73 -12.19
C GLY A 80 -2.99 8.47 -11.02
N ARG A 81 -2.72 7.78 -9.90
CA ARG A 81 -2.10 8.31 -8.69
C ARG A 81 -0.93 7.42 -8.29
N THR A 82 0.21 8.04 -7.97
CA THR A 82 1.41 7.34 -7.52
C THR A 82 1.90 7.96 -6.23
N VAL A 83 2.16 7.12 -5.22
CA VAL A 83 2.83 7.53 -3.99
C VAL A 83 4.22 6.91 -3.97
N VAL A 84 5.27 7.71 -3.77
CA VAL A 84 6.64 7.21 -3.69
C VAL A 84 7.13 7.28 -2.26
N LYS A 85 7.50 6.14 -1.68
CA LYS A 85 8.11 6.04 -0.35
C LYS A 85 9.54 5.53 -0.47
N LYS A 86 10.50 6.34 -0.02
CA LYS A 86 11.91 5.97 0.09
C LYS A 86 12.15 5.29 1.44
N MET A 87 12.76 4.12 1.42
CA MET A 87 13.03 3.31 2.60
C MET A 87 14.48 2.85 2.60
N GLY A 88 15.16 2.91 3.74
CA GLY A 88 16.50 2.36 3.90
C GLY A 88 16.49 0.83 3.99
N ALA A 89 17.68 0.21 3.94
CA ALA A 89 17.82 -1.23 3.99
C ALA A 89 17.30 -1.87 5.31
N GLU A 90 17.24 -1.08 6.39
CA GLU A 90 16.67 -1.46 7.68
C GLU A 90 15.21 -1.91 7.57
N TYR A 91 14.45 -1.34 6.64
CA TYR A 91 13.05 -1.72 6.39
C TYR A 91 12.94 -3.18 5.89
N ILE A 92 13.84 -3.60 5.01
CA ILE A 92 13.83 -4.97 4.46
C ILE A 92 14.33 -5.98 5.48
N THR A 93 15.36 -5.61 6.25
CA THR A 93 15.95 -6.52 7.23
C THR A 93 15.09 -6.69 8.47
N GLY A 94 14.05 -5.86 8.63
CA GLY A 94 13.17 -5.88 9.81
C GLY A 94 13.90 -5.46 11.10
N ARG A 95 15.11 -4.91 10.99
CA ARG A 95 15.87 -4.38 12.12
C ARG A 95 15.41 -2.96 12.37
N ARG A 96 14.49 -2.81 13.30
CA ARG A 96 14.06 -1.52 13.84
C ARG A 96 14.63 -1.35 15.25
#